data_AF-A0A1H3P8Z9-F1
#
_entry.id   AF-A0A1H3P8Z9-F1
#
_cell.length_a   1.000
_cell.length_b   1.000
_cell.length_c   1.000
_cell.angle_alpha   90.00
_cell.angle_beta   90.00
_cell.angle_gamma   90.00
#
_symmetry.space_group_name_H-M   'P 1'
#
loop_
_entity.id
_entity.type
_entity.pdbx_description
1 polymer ?
#
loop_
_entity_poly.entity_id
_entity_poly.type
_entity_poly.pdbx_seq_one_letter_code
_entity_poly.pdbx_strand_id
1 'polypeptide(L)'
;MNKLHHLPPALLGDKSSLSNQARAEIQGLCGAQPKAFLLQVIGAWSVILTTIALAIHMDTIWMSIVAIVVIATRQNILALLVHEQTHLLSFQGQYGDLIANLLAAYPLGITTQGYANAHLSHHKYYFTDKDPDFLRKSGADWTFPMKPSHLAKLLARDLIGLSFIKLLKEKQLNEIGIFKRTYSTPRWPQPAFYLIVTGVAVYTETWNIFLIYWILPLITVFPIIIRLGAITEHIYNLPGANVNQSSPLIILSWWEKLLLPNLNFSLHPYHHLFPGVAYCNLPKIHEIFQREKLVNKKNIFFGYWNYLKYLQFYQNISIVKDEKNKNPHTY
;
A
#
# COMPACT_ATOMS: atom_id res chain seq x y z
N MET A 1 11.67 9.30 -27.24
CA MET A 1 10.56 8.64 -26.52
C MET A 1 11.13 7.47 -25.76
N ASN A 2 11.16 7.52 -24.42
CA ASN A 2 11.63 6.38 -23.61
C ASN A 2 10.67 5.21 -23.86
N LYS A 3 11.21 4.03 -24.22
CA LYS A 3 10.41 2.80 -24.37
C LYS A 3 9.69 2.53 -23.05
N LEU A 4 8.41 2.19 -23.12
CA LEU A 4 7.62 1.76 -21.98
C LEU A 4 8.23 0.44 -21.45
N HIS A 5 8.87 0.49 -20.28
CA HIS A 5 9.53 -0.66 -19.68
C HIS A 5 8.55 -1.44 -18.80
N HIS A 6 8.06 -2.55 -19.32
CA HIS A 6 7.30 -3.52 -18.54
C HIS A 6 8.23 -4.31 -17.61
N LEU A 7 7.69 -4.81 -16.50
CA LEU A 7 8.38 -5.77 -15.66
C LEU A 7 8.55 -7.11 -16.41
N PRO A 8 9.69 -7.80 -16.20
CA PRO A 8 9.80 -9.19 -16.63
C PRO A 8 8.80 -10.02 -15.81
N PRO A 9 8.02 -10.91 -16.44
CA PRO A 9 6.88 -11.55 -15.77
C PRO A 9 7.35 -12.49 -14.66
N ALA A 10 6.95 -12.21 -13.42
CA ALA A 10 7.23 -13.07 -12.28
C ALA A 10 6.23 -14.24 -12.19
N LEU A 11 4.99 -14.05 -12.65
CA LEU A 11 4.01 -15.11 -12.80
C LEU A 11 3.94 -15.54 -14.27
N LEU A 12 3.97 -16.85 -14.50
CA LEU A 12 3.96 -17.45 -15.84
C LEU A 12 2.54 -17.74 -16.35
N GLY A 13 1.53 -17.36 -15.58
CA GLY A 13 0.13 -17.58 -15.88
C GLY A 13 -0.78 -16.77 -14.94
N ASP A 14 -2.08 -16.99 -15.09
CA ASP A 14 -3.12 -16.36 -14.28
C ASP A 14 -4.08 -17.44 -13.71
N LYS A 15 -5.30 -17.05 -13.32
CA LYS A 15 -6.31 -17.98 -12.80
C LYS A 15 -6.62 -19.14 -13.75
N SER A 16 -6.58 -18.88 -15.06
CA SER A 16 -6.88 -19.86 -16.10
C SER A 16 -5.79 -20.92 -16.23
N SER A 17 -4.57 -20.62 -15.79
CA SER A 17 -3.43 -21.54 -15.85
C SER A 17 -3.40 -22.55 -14.69
N LEU A 18 -4.19 -22.33 -13.64
CA LEU A 18 -4.23 -23.22 -12.46
C LEU A 18 -5.02 -24.50 -12.72
N SER A 19 -4.56 -25.61 -12.12
CA SER A 19 -5.33 -26.85 -12.03
C SER A 19 -6.66 -26.66 -11.29
N ASN A 20 -7.64 -27.54 -11.55
CA ASN A 20 -8.93 -27.51 -10.84
C ASN A 20 -8.76 -27.68 -9.33
N GLN A 21 -7.81 -28.51 -8.89
CA GLN A 21 -7.48 -28.69 -7.49
C GLN A 21 -6.93 -27.40 -6.87
N ALA A 22 -5.98 -26.72 -7.52
CA ALA A 22 -5.43 -25.46 -7.04
C ALA A 22 -6.49 -24.35 -6.98
N ARG A 23 -7.39 -24.27 -7.96
CA ARG A 23 -8.52 -23.32 -7.93
C ARG A 23 -9.46 -23.59 -6.75
N ALA A 24 -9.77 -24.85 -6.47
CA ALA A 24 -10.60 -25.23 -5.33
C ALA A 24 -9.93 -24.88 -3.99
N GLU A 25 -8.62 -25.10 -3.86
CA GLU A 25 -7.85 -24.73 -2.68
C GLU A 25 -7.87 -23.21 -2.45
N ILE A 26 -7.62 -22.41 -3.50
CA ILE A 26 -7.68 -20.95 -3.43
C ILE A 26 -9.09 -20.48 -3.06
N GLN A 27 -10.13 -21.10 -3.62
CA GLN A 27 -11.51 -20.78 -3.27
C GLN A 27 -11.79 -21.01 -1.77
N GLY A 28 -11.19 -22.04 -1.16
CA GLY A 28 -11.27 -22.28 0.28
C GLY A 28 -10.51 -21.27 1.15
N LEU A 29 -9.60 -20.49 0.56
CA LEU A 29 -8.88 -19.40 1.24
C LEU A 29 -9.58 -18.05 1.16
N CYS A 30 -10.59 -17.92 0.29
CA CYS A 30 -11.37 -16.71 0.12
C CYS A 30 -12.30 -16.45 1.32
N GLY A 31 -12.53 -15.17 1.62
CA GLY A 31 -13.49 -14.74 2.63
C GLY A 31 -12.87 -13.93 3.77
N ALA A 32 -13.74 -13.44 4.65
CA ALA A 32 -13.36 -12.52 5.70
C ALA A 32 -12.56 -13.19 6.83
N GLN A 33 -11.54 -12.47 7.31
CA GLN A 33 -10.62 -12.88 8.36
C GLN A 33 -10.65 -11.88 9.52
N PRO A 34 -11.77 -11.76 10.26
CA PRO A 34 -11.93 -10.75 11.32
C PRO A 34 -10.90 -10.91 12.45
N LYS A 35 -10.53 -12.15 12.78
CA LYS A 35 -9.48 -12.42 13.78
C LYS A 35 -8.13 -11.84 13.35
N ALA A 36 -7.76 -12.02 12.07
CA ALA A 36 -6.51 -11.50 11.54
C ALA A 36 -6.50 -9.96 11.54
N PHE A 37 -7.63 -9.31 11.19
CA PHE A 37 -7.78 -7.87 11.32
C PHE A 37 -7.61 -7.40 12.77
N LEU A 38 -8.36 -8.02 13.71
CA LEU A 38 -8.36 -7.63 15.12
C LEU A 38 -6.97 -7.75 15.75
N LEU A 39 -6.24 -8.83 15.45
CA LEU A 39 -4.87 -9.01 15.93
C LEU A 39 -3.93 -7.91 15.42
N GLN A 40 -4.01 -7.54 14.14
CA GLN A 40 -3.15 -6.50 13.57
C GLN A 40 -3.51 -5.10 14.09
N VAL A 41 -4.80 -4.77 14.20
CA VAL A 41 -5.20 -3.45 14.70
C VAL A 41 -4.85 -3.27 16.17
N ILE A 42 -5.07 -4.30 17.01
CA ILE A 42 -4.67 -4.29 18.42
C ILE A 42 -3.14 -4.22 18.53
N GLY A 43 -2.41 -5.00 17.75
CA GLY A 43 -0.95 -4.98 17.72
C GLY A 43 -0.40 -3.62 17.30
N ALA A 44 -0.95 -3.01 16.25
CA ALA A 44 -0.55 -1.68 15.77
C ALA A 44 -0.78 -0.61 16.85
N TRP A 45 -1.97 -0.55 17.45
CA TRP A 45 -2.27 0.39 18.53
C TRP A 45 -1.43 0.15 19.78
N SER A 46 -1.18 -1.10 20.15
CA SER A 46 -0.32 -1.44 21.28
C SER A 46 1.10 -0.93 21.07
N VAL A 47 1.67 -1.10 19.86
CA VAL A 47 3.00 -0.56 19.53
C VAL A 47 2.97 0.97 19.55
N ILE A 48 1.95 1.61 18.98
CA ILE A 48 1.81 3.07 18.99
C ILE A 48 1.81 3.59 20.44
N LEU A 49 0.90 3.09 21.28
CA LEU A 49 0.74 3.56 22.66
C LEU A 49 2.00 3.30 23.49
N THR A 50 2.62 2.12 23.34
CA THR A 50 3.86 1.79 24.04
C THR A 50 5.01 2.70 23.59
N THR A 51 5.10 2.98 22.29
CA THR A 51 6.14 3.85 21.72
C THR A 51 5.98 5.29 22.24
N ILE A 52 4.75 5.79 22.31
CA ILE A 52 4.45 7.11 22.90
C ILE A 52 4.85 7.14 24.37
N ALA A 53 4.44 6.13 25.14
CA ALA A 53 4.76 6.04 26.57
C ALA A 53 6.29 6.01 26.80
N LEU A 54 7.03 5.25 25.99
CA LEU A 54 8.49 5.21 26.06
C LEU A 54 9.12 6.55 25.68
N ALA A 55 8.61 7.23 24.64
CA ALA A 55 9.13 8.54 24.24
C ALA A 55 8.93 9.61 25.32
N ILE A 56 7.77 9.59 25.98
CA ILE A 56 7.48 10.46 27.13
C ILE A 56 8.38 10.10 28.32
N HIS A 57 8.55 8.81 28.62
CA HIS A 57 9.34 8.37 29.76
C HIS A 57 10.83 8.69 29.60
N MET A 58 11.38 8.51 28.41
CA MET A 58 12.80 8.78 28.14
C MET A 58 13.09 10.26 27.96
N ASP A 59 12.12 11.06 27.51
CA ASP A 59 12.21 12.51 27.31
C ASP A 59 13.48 12.98 26.57
N THR A 60 13.83 12.28 25.49
CA THR A 60 14.95 12.66 24.63
C THR A 60 14.48 12.87 23.19
N ILE A 61 15.08 13.86 22.53
CA ILE A 61 14.79 14.15 21.12
C ILE A 61 15.02 12.93 20.21
N TRP A 62 16.01 12.09 20.53
CA TRP A 62 16.33 10.89 19.78
C TRP A 62 15.22 9.84 19.89
N MET A 63 14.68 9.61 21.09
CA MET A 63 13.55 8.71 21.26
C MET A 63 12.29 9.27 20.59
N SER A 64 12.08 10.59 20.59
CA SER A 64 10.98 11.20 19.85
C SER A 64 11.10 10.97 18.34
N ILE A 65 12.29 11.11 17.75
CA ILE A 65 12.53 10.82 16.33
C ILE A 65 12.24 9.36 16.00
N VAL A 66 12.74 8.42 16.83
CA VAL A 66 12.45 6.98 16.67
C VAL A 66 10.94 6.73 16.76
N ALA A 67 10.27 7.34 17.73
CA ALA A 67 8.83 7.20 17.92
C ALA A 67 8.03 7.68 16.70
N ILE A 68 8.39 8.83 16.12
CA ILE A 68 7.75 9.35 14.91
C ILE A 68 7.87 8.34 13.76
N VAL A 69 9.06 7.77 13.54
CA VAL A 69 9.25 6.76 12.48
C VAL A 69 8.43 5.50 12.76
N VAL A 70 8.51 4.95 13.97
CA VAL A 70 7.78 3.73 14.35
C VAL A 70 6.28 3.93 14.23
N ILE A 71 5.74 5.05 14.72
CA ILE A 71 4.29 5.34 14.65
C ILE A 71 3.83 5.45 13.19
N ALA A 72 4.60 6.10 12.32
CA ALA A 72 4.27 6.17 10.89
C ALA A 72 4.18 4.79 10.23
N THR A 73 5.02 3.84 10.62
CA THR A 73 4.92 2.46 10.11
C THR A 73 3.65 1.74 10.59
N ARG A 74 3.14 2.09 11.78
CA ARG A 74 1.87 1.53 12.30
C ARG A 74 0.66 2.24 11.72
N GLN A 75 0.76 3.53 11.40
CA GLN A 75 -0.22 4.22 10.55
C GLN A 75 -0.35 3.56 9.17
N ASN A 76 0.75 3.08 8.59
CA ASN A 76 0.71 2.26 7.37
C ASN A 76 -0.07 0.95 7.58
N ILE A 77 0.12 0.26 8.71
CA ILE A 77 -0.68 -0.95 9.01
C ILE A 77 -2.17 -0.64 9.08
N LEU A 78 -2.56 0.46 9.75
CA LEU A 78 -3.95 0.89 9.79
C LEU A 78 -4.49 1.15 8.36
N ALA A 79 -3.70 1.79 7.49
CA ALA A 79 -4.10 2.05 6.10
C ALA A 79 -4.31 0.74 5.30
N LEU A 80 -3.42 -0.24 5.48
CA LEU A 80 -3.53 -1.55 4.84
C LEU A 80 -4.75 -2.36 5.37
N LEU A 81 -5.12 -2.17 6.64
CA LEU A 81 -6.35 -2.75 7.19
C LEU A 81 -7.62 -2.09 6.64
N VAL A 82 -7.58 -0.77 6.37
CA VAL A 82 -8.67 -0.10 5.64
C VAL A 82 -8.80 -0.68 4.22
N HIS A 83 -7.68 -0.91 3.55
CA HIS A 83 -7.65 -1.57 2.25
C HIS A 83 -8.28 -2.97 2.30
N GLU A 84 -7.97 -3.79 3.30
CA GLU A 84 -8.61 -5.11 3.46
C GLU A 84 -10.13 -5.01 3.67
N GLN A 85 -10.59 -4.04 4.46
CA GLN A 85 -12.02 -3.84 4.65
C GLN A 85 -12.71 -3.34 3.37
N THR A 86 -12.01 -2.60 2.49
CA THR A 86 -12.52 -2.24 1.17
C THR A 86 -12.92 -3.48 0.36
N HIS A 87 -12.21 -4.60 0.48
CA HIS A 87 -12.58 -5.87 -0.16
C HIS A 87 -13.53 -6.74 0.68
N LEU A 88 -14.03 -6.21 1.81
CA LEU A 88 -14.84 -6.94 2.80
C LEU A 88 -14.14 -8.20 3.36
N LEU A 89 -12.80 -8.16 3.40
CA LEU A 89 -11.96 -9.26 3.88
C LEU A 89 -11.70 -9.21 5.38
N SER A 90 -12.14 -8.15 6.07
CA SER A 90 -12.03 -8.08 7.53
C SER A 90 -13.36 -8.42 8.20
N PHE A 91 -14.40 -7.65 7.91
CA PHE A 91 -15.74 -7.88 8.46
C PHE A 91 -16.80 -7.84 7.36
N GLN A 92 -17.71 -8.81 7.41
CA GLN A 92 -18.90 -8.85 6.59
C GLN A 92 -20.09 -8.28 7.38
N GLY A 93 -20.90 -7.44 6.75
CA GLY A 93 -22.13 -6.89 7.34
C GLY A 93 -22.09 -5.39 7.60
N GLN A 94 -23.22 -4.87 8.12
CA GLN A 94 -23.50 -3.44 8.20
C GLN A 94 -22.58 -2.64 9.13
N TYR A 95 -22.00 -3.28 10.14
CA TYR A 95 -21.10 -2.63 11.09
C TYR A 95 -19.62 -2.75 10.72
N GLY A 96 -19.27 -3.57 9.71
CA GLY A 96 -17.87 -3.83 9.36
C GLY A 96 -17.09 -2.57 9.01
N ASP A 97 -17.68 -1.70 8.19
CA ASP A 97 -17.07 -0.43 7.81
C ASP A 97 -17.00 0.54 8.99
N LEU A 98 -18.00 0.56 9.88
CA LEU A 98 -17.96 1.39 11.08
C LEU A 98 -16.82 0.96 12.01
N ILE A 99 -16.66 -0.34 12.23
CA ILE A 99 -15.58 -0.90 13.07
C ILE A 99 -14.21 -0.54 12.46
N ALA A 100 -14.01 -0.77 11.16
CA ALA A 100 -12.76 -0.42 10.49
C ALA A 100 -12.52 1.09 10.47
N ASN A 101 -13.57 1.90 10.34
CA ASN A 101 -13.47 3.35 10.41
C ASN A 101 -13.01 3.82 11.79
N LEU A 102 -13.65 3.35 12.87
CA LEU A 102 -13.31 3.74 14.24
C LEU A 102 -11.88 3.32 14.62
N LEU A 103 -11.47 2.10 14.24
CA LEU A 103 -10.19 1.54 14.67
C LEU A 103 -9.02 1.91 13.77
N ALA A 104 -9.26 2.27 12.50
CA ALA A 104 -8.19 2.50 11.53
C ALA A 104 -8.42 3.72 10.62
N ALA A 105 -9.58 3.85 9.96
CA ALA A 105 -9.76 4.87 8.92
C ALA A 105 -9.86 6.31 9.45
N TYR A 106 -10.74 6.57 10.43
CA TYR A 106 -10.90 7.89 11.05
C TYR A 106 -9.62 8.36 11.76
N PRO A 107 -8.88 7.51 12.50
CA PRO A 107 -7.56 7.88 13.01
C PRO A 107 -6.61 8.45 11.94
N LEU A 108 -6.71 7.97 10.69
CA LEU A 108 -5.91 8.41 9.56
C LEU A 108 -6.53 9.57 8.75
N GLY A 109 -7.68 10.12 9.16
CA GLY A 109 -8.35 11.19 8.42
C GLY A 109 -9.11 10.73 7.17
N ILE A 110 -9.33 9.43 6.99
CA ILE A 110 -9.99 8.84 5.82
C ILE A 110 -11.24 8.05 6.20
N THR A 111 -11.96 7.55 5.20
CA THR A 111 -13.10 6.66 5.39
C THR A 111 -12.94 5.45 4.49
N THR A 112 -13.41 4.30 4.96
CA THR A 112 -13.43 3.05 4.19
C THR A 112 -14.22 3.24 2.89
N GLN A 113 -15.35 3.95 2.93
CA GLN A 113 -16.15 4.29 1.75
C GLN A 113 -15.34 5.08 0.70
N GLY A 114 -14.70 6.18 1.13
CA GLY A 114 -13.98 7.07 0.22
C GLY A 114 -12.78 6.36 -0.40
N TYR A 115 -12.05 5.58 0.41
CA TYR A 115 -10.95 4.76 -0.09
C TYR A 115 -11.44 3.66 -1.04
N ALA A 116 -12.53 2.98 -0.71
CA ALA A 116 -13.13 1.93 -1.55
C ALA A 116 -13.54 2.45 -2.93
N ASN A 117 -14.09 3.66 -3.02
CA ASN A 117 -14.48 4.22 -4.31
C ASN A 117 -13.29 4.36 -5.26
N ALA A 118 -12.15 4.86 -4.77
CA ALA A 118 -10.94 4.97 -5.58
C ALA A 118 -10.31 3.60 -5.86
N HIS A 119 -10.15 2.77 -4.84
CA HIS A 119 -9.41 1.52 -4.94
C HIS A 119 -10.17 0.43 -5.74
N LEU A 120 -11.48 0.27 -5.55
CA LEU A 120 -12.26 -0.67 -6.36
C LEU A 120 -12.40 -0.19 -7.81
N SER A 121 -12.40 1.12 -8.05
CA SER A 121 -12.31 1.67 -9.42
C SER A 121 -10.99 1.31 -10.08
N HIS A 122 -9.88 1.37 -9.34
CA HIS A 122 -8.58 0.89 -9.83
C HIS A 122 -8.63 -0.60 -10.20
N HIS A 123 -9.19 -1.47 -9.35
CA HIS A 123 -9.33 -2.90 -9.71
C HIS A 123 -10.20 -3.13 -10.97
N LYS A 124 -11.29 -2.37 -11.13
CA LYS A 124 -12.23 -2.55 -12.25
C LYS A 124 -11.69 -1.97 -13.57
N TYR A 125 -11.07 -0.82 -13.52
CA TYR A 125 -10.59 -0.07 -14.69
C TYR A 125 -9.07 -0.13 -14.84
N TYR A 126 -8.43 -1.12 -14.22
CA TYR A 126 -6.98 -1.27 -14.08
C TYR A 126 -6.18 -0.73 -15.27
N PHE A 127 -5.38 0.31 -15.02
CA PHE A 127 -4.48 0.94 -15.99
C PHE A 127 -5.13 1.47 -17.29
N THR A 128 -6.44 1.70 -17.27
CA THR A 128 -7.16 2.45 -18.33
C THR A 128 -7.28 3.93 -17.97
N ASP A 129 -7.78 4.74 -18.89
CA ASP A 129 -8.07 6.17 -18.69
C ASP A 129 -9.14 6.46 -17.63
N LYS A 130 -9.80 5.43 -17.09
CA LYS A 130 -10.82 5.52 -16.02
C LYS A 130 -10.29 5.07 -14.65
N ASP A 131 -9.03 4.66 -14.56
CA ASP A 131 -8.41 4.25 -13.30
C ASP A 131 -7.91 5.49 -12.52
N PRO A 132 -8.56 5.86 -11.40
CA PRO A 132 -8.16 7.05 -10.65
C PRO A 132 -6.79 6.94 -10.00
N ASP A 133 -6.32 5.72 -9.66
CA ASP A 133 -5.01 5.53 -9.07
C ASP A 133 -3.92 5.67 -10.12
N PHE A 134 -4.10 5.08 -11.31
CA PHE A 134 -3.21 5.28 -12.46
C PHE A 134 -3.10 6.75 -12.87
N LEU A 135 -4.24 7.46 -13.01
CA LEU A 135 -4.23 8.87 -13.39
C LEU A 135 -3.50 9.73 -12.36
N ARG A 136 -3.76 9.54 -11.07
CA ARG A 136 -3.12 10.29 -9.98
C ARG A 136 -1.62 9.99 -9.86
N LYS A 137 -1.22 8.75 -10.16
CA LYS A 137 0.16 8.27 -10.05
C LYS A 137 0.86 8.19 -11.40
N SER A 138 0.47 9.04 -12.35
CA SER A 138 1.12 9.16 -13.66
C SER A 138 2.05 10.39 -13.72
N GLY A 139 2.94 10.41 -14.71
CA GLY A 139 3.85 11.53 -14.96
C GLY A 139 5.23 11.40 -14.30
N ALA A 140 5.99 12.49 -14.32
CA ALA A 140 7.43 12.50 -13.99
C ALA A 140 7.74 12.04 -12.56
N ASP A 141 6.88 12.39 -11.59
CA ASP A 141 7.04 12.02 -10.17
C ASP A 141 6.92 10.50 -9.93
N TRP A 142 6.47 9.73 -10.94
CA TRP A 142 6.22 8.28 -10.89
C TRP A 142 6.97 7.50 -11.97
N THR A 143 7.79 8.18 -12.79
CA THR A 143 8.62 7.53 -13.82
C THR A 143 9.99 7.17 -13.25
N PHE A 144 10.33 5.88 -13.26
CA PHE A 144 11.68 5.40 -13.00
C PHE A 144 12.36 4.96 -14.31
N PRO A 145 13.70 5.06 -14.42
CA PRO A 145 14.60 5.70 -13.46
C PRO A 145 14.43 7.22 -13.44
N MET A 146 14.60 7.85 -12.27
CA MET A 146 14.53 9.32 -12.12
C MET A 146 15.87 9.90 -11.66
N LYS A 147 16.10 11.19 -11.90
CA LYS A 147 17.32 11.85 -11.41
C LYS A 147 17.35 11.80 -9.86
N PRO A 148 18.47 11.45 -9.21
CA PRO A 148 18.56 11.41 -7.75
C PRO A 148 18.14 12.71 -7.06
N SER A 149 18.46 13.86 -7.66
CA SER A 149 18.04 15.18 -7.16
C SER A 149 16.52 15.39 -7.21
N HIS A 150 15.85 14.83 -8.22
CA HIS A 150 14.39 14.85 -8.30
C HIS A 150 13.76 13.94 -7.25
N LEU A 151 14.26 12.72 -7.08
CA LEU A 151 13.81 11.81 -6.02
C LEU A 151 14.00 12.43 -4.63
N ALA A 152 15.16 13.01 -4.34
CA ALA A 152 15.42 13.71 -3.08
C ALA A 152 14.44 14.87 -2.84
N LYS A 153 14.10 15.63 -3.89
CA LYS A 153 13.08 16.69 -3.81
C LYS A 153 11.70 16.13 -3.50
N LEU A 154 11.31 14.99 -4.07
CA LEU A 154 10.03 14.34 -3.76
C LEU A 154 9.97 13.90 -2.30
N LEU A 155 11.01 13.20 -1.83
CA LEU A 155 11.11 12.75 -0.44
C LEU A 155 11.14 13.93 0.55
N ALA A 156 11.83 15.02 0.20
CA ALA A 156 11.82 16.23 1.01
C ALA A 156 10.42 16.85 1.09
N ARG A 157 9.67 16.91 -0.02
CA ARG A 157 8.29 17.41 -0.05
C ARG A 157 7.33 16.55 0.78
N ASP A 158 7.55 15.24 0.78
CA ASP A 158 6.81 14.31 1.64
C ASP A 158 7.15 14.58 3.12
N LEU A 159 8.44 14.71 3.46
CA LEU A 159 8.92 14.93 4.82
C LEU A 159 8.40 16.23 5.45
N ILE A 160 8.24 17.30 4.67
CA ILE A 160 7.69 18.58 5.16
C ILE A 160 6.16 18.67 5.04
N GLY A 161 5.48 17.59 4.63
CA GLY A 161 4.02 17.49 4.58
C GLY A 161 3.31 18.18 3.41
N LEU A 162 4.05 18.73 2.43
CA LEU A 162 3.43 19.32 1.23
C LEU A 162 2.65 18.29 0.41
N SER A 163 3.15 17.05 0.35
CA SER A 163 2.45 15.96 -0.34
C SER A 163 1.15 15.58 0.36
N PHE A 164 1.10 15.63 1.69
CA PHE A 164 -0.12 15.38 2.46
C PHE A 164 -1.21 16.41 2.14
N ILE A 165 -0.84 17.70 2.07
CA ILE A 165 -1.76 18.79 1.67
C ILE A 165 -2.29 18.55 0.25
N LYS A 166 -1.42 18.14 -0.69
CA LYS A 166 -1.83 17.81 -2.06
C LYS A 166 -2.85 16.66 -2.08
N LEU A 167 -2.61 15.60 -1.31
CA LEU A 167 -3.53 14.45 -1.19
C LEU A 167 -4.91 14.86 -0.66
N LEU A 168 -4.97 15.75 0.34
CA LEU A 168 -6.23 16.25 0.89
C LEU A 168 -7.03 17.06 -0.15
N LYS A 169 -6.36 17.90 -0.94
CA LYS A 169 -7.01 18.70 -2.00
C LYS A 169 -7.54 17.84 -3.14
N GLU A 170 -6.76 16.86 -3.60
CA GLU A 170 -7.17 15.97 -4.69
C GLU A 170 -8.37 15.09 -4.32
N LYS A 171 -8.51 14.71 -3.04
CA LYS A 171 -9.67 13.97 -2.54
C LYS A 171 -10.99 14.73 -2.70
N GLN A 172 -10.98 16.06 -2.60
CA GLN A 172 -12.18 16.89 -2.74
C GLN A 172 -12.66 17.02 -4.20
N LEU A 173 -11.76 16.83 -5.18
CA LEU A 173 -12.03 17.11 -6.58
C LEU A 173 -12.48 15.89 -7.40
N ASN A 174 -12.21 14.67 -6.91
CA ASN A 174 -12.31 13.43 -7.71
C ASN A 174 -13.35 12.42 -7.20
N GLU A 175 -14.38 12.82 -6.46
CA GLU A 175 -15.49 11.93 -6.08
C GLU A 175 -16.44 11.63 -7.27
N ILE A 176 -15.93 11.00 -8.32
CA ILE A 176 -16.79 10.29 -9.28
C ILE A 176 -17.22 9.01 -8.54
N GLY A 177 -18.45 9.01 -8.00
CA GLY A 177 -19.00 7.93 -7.19
C GLY A 177 -19.37 6.69 -8.01
N ILE A 178 -18.37 5.97 -8.54
CA ILE A 178 -18.60 4.78 -9.37
C ILE A 178 -18.95 3.56 -8.50
N PHE A 179 -18.35 3.44 -7.32
CA PHE A 179 -18.63 2.34 -6.38
C PHE A 179 -19.41 2.83 -5.17
N LYS A 180 -20.57 2.21 -4.94
CA LYS A 180 -21.36 2.36 -3.72
C LYS A 180 -21.14 1.14 -2.83
N ARG A 181 -20.74 1.36 -1.57
CA ARG A 181 -20.71 0.30 -0.56
C ARG A 181 -22.12 -0.20 -0.31
N THR A 182 -22.25 -1.50 -0.08
CA THR A 182 -23.51 -2.16 0.27
C THR A 182 -24.09 -1.60 1.58
N TYR A 183 -23.21 -1.32 2.54
CA TYR A 183 -23.55 -0.71 3.81
C TYR A 183 -22.80 0.60 3.94
N SER A 184 -23.51 1.72 3.78
CA SER A 184 -22.91 3.04 3.99
C SER A 184 -22.89 3.33 5.49
N THR A 185 -21.70 3.63 6.04
CA THR A 185 -21.61 4.14 7.41
C THR A 185 -22.33 5.49 7.48
N PRO A 186 -23.18 5.75 8.50
CA PRO A 186 -23.79 7.07 8.68
C PRO A 186 -22.72 8.18 8.71
N ARG A 187 -23.09 9.42 8.39
CA ARG A 187 -22.12 10.53 8.35
C ARG A 187 -21.71 11.06 9.73
N TRP A 188 -22.55 10.88 10.76
CA TRP A 188 -22.36 11.44 12.09
C TRP A 188 -21.24 10.80 12.96
N PRO A 189 -20.86 9.50 12.83
CA PRO A 189 -19.81 8.91 13.66
C PRO A 189 -18.44 9.53 13.42
N GLN A 190 -18.16 10.04 12.22
CA GLN A 190 -16.89 10.69 11.91
C GLN A 190 -16.67 12.00 12.70
N PRO A 191 -17.56 13.01 12.63
CA PRO A 191 -17.41 14.20 13.46
C PRO A 191 -17.51 13.88 14.95
N ALA A 192 -18.35 12.93 15.36
CA ALA A 192 -18.41 12.48 16.76
C ALA A 192 -17.07 11.91 17.24
N PHE A 193 -16.42 11.06 16.44
CA PHE A 193 -15.09 10.53 16.73
C PHE A 193 -14.07 11.64 16.94
N TYR A 194 -14.00 12.63 16.04
CA TYR A 194 -13.04 13.72 16.17
C TYR A 194 -13.34 14.64 17.35
N LEU A 195 -14.62 14.92 17.64
CA LEU A 195 -15.02 15.68 18.82
C LEU A 195 -14.64 14.95 20.11
N ILE A 196 -14.84 13.63 20.17
CA ILE A 196 -14.44 12.81 21.33
C ILE A 196 -12.92 12.81 21.49
N VAL A 197 -12.16 12.51 20.44
CA VAL A 197 -10.68 12.48 20.50
C VAL A 197 -10.12 13.85 20.90
N THR A 198 -10.66 14.92 20.34
CA THR A 198 -10.24 16.29 20.66
C THR A 198 -10.63 16.65 22.09
N GLY A 199 -11.86 16.35 22.51
CA GLY A 199 -12.34 16.59 23.88
C GLY A 199 -11.50 15.85 24.92
N VAL A 200 -11.16 14.58 24.66
CA VAL A 200 -10.27 13.79 25.53
C VAL A 200 -8.87 14.41 25.57
N ALA A 201 -8.29 14.78 24.42
CA ALA A 201 -6.95 15.35 24.35
C ALA A 201 -6.85 16.71 25.07
N VAL A 202 -7.89 17.54 24.98
CA VAL A 202 -7.97 18.83 25.70
C VAL A 202 -8.18 18.60 27.20
N TYR A 203 -9.15 17.75 27.57
CA TYR A 203 -9.46 17.47 28.98
C TYR A 203 -8.28 16.86 29.74
N THR A 204 -7.51 16.00 29.09
CA THR A 204 -6.31 15.37 29.67
C THR A 204 -5.03 16.16 29.46
N GLU A 205 -5.10 17.35 28.83
CA GLU A 205 -3.95 18.18 28.47
C GLU A 205 -2.88 17.47 27.60
N THR A 206 -3.26 16.40 26.89
CA THR A 206 -2.39 15.58 26.04
C THR A 206 -2.36 16.03 24.57
N TRP A 207 -2.93 17.19 24.26
CA TRP A 207 -3.03 17.70 22.88
C TRP A 207 -1.66 17.86 22.20
N ASN A 208 -0.62 18.27 22.94
CA ASN A 208 0.75 18.38 22.43
C ASN A 208 1.34 17.00 22.06
N ILE A 209 1.12 15.98 22.91
CA ILE A 209 1.51 14.59 22.67
C ILE A 209 0.83 14.08 21.40
N PHE A 210 -0.47 14.36 21.25
CA PHE A 210 -1.22 14.01 20.05
C PHE A 210 -0.64 14.69 18.80
N LEU A 211 -0.33 15.99 18.85
CA LEU A 211 0.27 16.69 17.71
C LEU A 211 1.65 16.12 17.32
N ILE A 212 2.52 15.88 18.30
CA ILE A 212 3.90 15.43 18.06
C ILE A 212 3.93 13.97 17.64
N TYR A 213 3.19 13.10 18.32
CA TYR A 213 3.33 11.66 18.13
C TYR A 213 2.25 11.03 17.25
N TRP A 214 1.14 11.71 16.99
CA TRP A 214 0.13 11.23 16.04
C TRP A 214 0.14 12.03 14.73
N ILE A 215 -0.03 13.35 14.81
CA ILE A 215 -0.19 14.19 13.62
C ILE A 215 1.12 14.36 12.86
N LEU A 216 2.22 14.68 13.55
CA LEU A 216 3.52 14.88 12.90
C LEU A 216 3.96 13.66 12.07
N PRO A 217 3.98 12.40 12.58
CA PRO A 217 4.32 11.25 11.74
C PRO A 217 3.34 11.05 10.58
N LEU A 218 2.05 11.33 10.78
CA LEU A 218 1.01 11.19 9.75
C LEU A 218 1.24 12.14 8.56
N ILE A 219 1.74 13.36 8.82
CA ILE A 219 1.95 14.36 7.77
C ILE A 219 3.38 14.35 7.20
N THR A 220 4.37 13.77 7.89
CA THR A 220 5.80 13.83 7.49
C THR A 220 6.35 12.49 7.00
N VAL A 221 6.34 11.44 7.84
CA VAL A 221 6.96 10.15 7.52
C VAL A 221 5.99 9.21 6.81
N PHE A 222 4.72 9.22 7.19
CA PHE A 222 3.70 8.38 6.58
C PHE A 222 3.55 8.59 5.07
N PRO A 223 3.57 9.83 4.50
CA PRO A 223 3.52 10.02 3.04
C PRO A 223 4.71 9.38 2.30
N ILE A 224 5.90 9.36 2.91
CA ILE A 224 7.08 8.68 2.36
C ILE A 224 6.81 7.16 2.27
N ILE A 225 6.27 6.58 3.34
CA ILE A 225 5.92 5.16 3.40
C ILE A 225 4.86 4.80 2.35
N ILE A 226 3.81 5.61 2.22
CA ILE A 226 2.76 5.39 1.23
C ILE A 226 3.30 5.52 -0.20
N ARG A 227 4.20 6.47 -0.46
CA ARG A 227 4.87 6.58 -1.76
C ARG A 227 5.69 5.33 -2.06
N LEU A 228 6.49 4.88 -1.10
CA LEU A 228 7.29 3.66 -1.25
C LEU A 228 6.38 2.45 -1.51
N GLY A 229 5.29 2.30 -0.75
CA GLY A 229 4.25 1.29 -0.99
C GLY A 229 3.76 1.31 -2.43
N ALA A 230 3.29 2.46 -2.90
CA ALA A 230 2.81 2.63 -4.27
C ALA A 230 3.87 2.28 -5.33
N ILE A 231 5.12 2.71 -5.16
CA ILE A 231 6.22 2.36 -6.08
C ILE A 231 6.41 0.84 -6.14
N THR A 232 6.27 0.17 -5.00
CA THR A 232 6.47 -1.29 -4.87
C THR A 232 5.26 -2.12 -5.25
N GLU A 233 4.09 -1.51 -5.41
CA GLU A 233 2.86 -2.17 -5.88
C GLU A 233 2.81 -2.19 -7.41
N HIS A 234 3.17 -1.08 -8.06
CA HIS A 234 3.02 -0.91 -9.50
C HIS A 234 4.06 0.01 -10.16
N ILE A 235 4.40 -0.29 -11.42
CA ILE A 235 4.94 0.69 -12.37
C ILE A 235 3.78 1.39 -13.05
N TYR A 236 3.52 2.64 -12.69
CA TYR A 236 2.30 3.34 -13.12
C TYR A 236 2.29 3.82 -14.56
N ASN A 237 3.39 4.32 -15.13
CA ASN A 237 3.38 4.90 -16.48
C ASN A 237 3.35 3.86 -17.62
N LEU A 238 2.41 2.92 -17.58
CA LEU A 238 2.26 1.81 -18.54
C LEU A 238 0.79 1.63 -18.97
N PRO A 239 0.19 2.57 -19.75
CA PRO A 239 -1.23 2.52 -20.10
C PRO A 239 -1.62 1.17 -20.73
N GLY A 240 -2.70 0.57 -20.24
CA GLY A 240 -3.20 -0.74 -20.69
C GLY A 240 -2.40 -1.96 -20.22
N ALA A 241 -1.44 -1.79 -19.30
CA ALA A 241 -0.69 -2.91 -18.76
C ALA A 241 -1.57 -3.85 -17.94
N ASN A 242 -1.29 -5.15 -18.05
CA ASN A 242 -1.85 -6.15 -17.15
C ASN A 242 -1.02 -6.26 -15.86
N VAL A 243 -1.56 -6.99 -14.87
CA VAL A 243 -0.96 -7.16 -13.54
C VAL A 243 0.50 -7.63 -13.60
N ASN A 244 0.84 -8.60 -14.45
CA ASN A 244 2.20 -9.13 -14.54
C ASN A 244 3.21 -8.16 -15.17
N GLN A 245 2.73 -7.19 -15.96
CA GLN A 245 3.57 -6.19 -16.61
C GLN A 245 3.88 -4.99 -15.72
N SER A 246 2.97 -4.65 -14.81
CA SER A 246 3.09 -3.46 -13.95
C SER A 246 3.36 -3.80 -12.48
N SER A 247 2.96 -4.97 -11.98
CA SER A 247 3.05 -5.31 -10.56
C SER A 247 4.19 -6.30 -10.28
N PRO A 248 5.21 -5.92 -9.48
CA PRO A 248 6.30 -6.81 -9.14
C PRO A 248 5.87 -7.85 -8.10
N LEU A 249 6.50 -9.03 -8.12
CA LEU A 249 6.41 -9.98 -7.02
C LEU A 249 7.60 -9.78 -6.09
N ILE A 250 7.35 -9.25 -4.89
CA ILE A 250 8.40 -8.93 -3.92
C ILE A 250 8.25 -9.81 -2.67
N ILE A 251 9.29 -10.60 -2.38
CA ILE A 251 9.40 -11.40 -1.16
C ILE A 251 10.26 -10.66 -0.15
N LEU A 252 9.65 -10.21 0.95
CA LEU A 252 10.35 -9.47 1.99
C LEU A 252 11.07 -10.39 2.99
N SER A 253 12.25 -9.95 3.40
CA SER A 253 12.99 -10.54 4.52
C SER A 253 12.32 -10.24 5.86
N TRP A 254 12.61 -11.03 6.89
CA TRP A 254 12.00 -10.84 8.23
C TRP A 254 12.29 -9.45 8.83
N TRP A 255 13.49 -8.90 8.59
CA TRP A 255 13.89 -7.60 9.10
C TRP A 255 13.21 -6.45 8.34
N GLU A 256 12.97 -6.61 7.04
CA GLU A 256 12.18 -5.64 6.26
C GLU A 256 10.73 -5.61 6.74
N LYS A 257 10.15 -6.78 7.03
CA LYS A 257 8.82 -6.89 7.64
C LYS A 257 8.75 -6.23 9.02
N LEU A 258 9.84 -6.24 9.78
CA LEU A 258 9.90 -5.58 11.08
C LEU A 258 9.96 -4.05 10.95
N LEU A 259 10.84 -3.56 10.06
CA LEU A 259 11.04 -2.12 9.84
C LEU A 259 9.86 -1.46 9.11
N LEU A 260 9.34 -2.13 8.07
CA LEU A 260 8.25 -1.64 7.24
C LEU A 260 7.22 -2.74 7.02
N PRO A 261 6.40 -3.05 8.04
CA PRO A 261 5.39 -4.08 7.91
C PRO A 261 4.38 -3.70 6.84
N ASN A 262 3.99 -4.69 6.05
CA ASN A 262 3.19 -4.49 4.84
C ASN A 262 2.00 -5.45 4.72
N LEU A 263 1.70 -6.23 5.75
CA LEU A 263 0.64 -7.26 5.73
C LEU A 263 0.71 -8.19 4.50
N ASN A 264 1.89 -8.52 3.99
CA ASN A 264 2.09 -9.31 2.77
C ASN A 264 1.62 -8.64 1.46
N PHE A 265 1.29 -7.35 1.43
CA PHE A 265 0.89 -6.65 0.20
C PHE A 265 2.03 -6.50 -0.83
N SER A 266 3.27 -6.82 -0.50
CA SER A 266 4.35 -7.02 -1.48
C SER A 266 4.09 -8.19 -2.44
N LEU A 267 3.13 -9.06 -2.10
CA LEU A 267 2.55 -10.08 -2.95
C LEU A 267 1.37 -9.53 -3.81
N HIS A 268 1.41 -8.23 -4.13
CA HIS A 268 0.34 -7.48 -4.79
C HIS A 268 -0.22 -8.11 -6.08
N PRO A 269 0.59 -8.78 -6.93
CA PRO A 269 0.04 -9.50 -8.09
C PRO A 269 -1.02 -10.53 -7.70
N TYR A 270 -0.82 -11.25 -6.59
CA TYR A 270 -1.81 -12.22 -6.10
C TYR A 270 -3.06 -11.55 -5.53
N HIS A 271 -2.94 -10.36 -4.95
CA HIS A 271 -4.08 -9.56 -4.52
C HIS A 271 -4.97 -9.17 -5.72
N HIS A 272 -4.38 -8.70 -6.81
CA HIS A 272 -5.14 -8.38 -8.04
C HIS A 272 -5.76 -9.60 -8.69
N LEU A 273 -5.03 -10.72 -8.72
CA LEU A 273 -5.59 -11.96 -9.21
C LEU A 273 -6.72 -12.41 -8.27
N PHE A 274 -6.53 -12.48 -6.96
CA PHE A 274 -7.50 -13.04 -6.02
C PHE A 274 -7.93 -12.01 -4.96
N PRO A 275 -8.71 -10.97 -5.33
CA PRO A 275 -9.11 -9.91 -4.38
C PRO A 275 -10.07 -10.41 -3.30
N GLY A 276 -10.55 -11.65 -3.40
CA GLY A 276 -11.33 -12.32 -2.34
C GLY A 276 -10.48 -12.99 -1.26
N VAL A 277 -9.15 -12.98 -1.39
CA VAL A 277 -8.22 -13.64 -0.45
C VAL A 277 -7.59 -12.59 0.45
N ALA A 278 -7.83 -12.72 1.76
CA ALA A 278 -7.25 -11.83 2.76
C ALA A 278 -5.71 -11.87 2.76
N TYR A 279 -5.11 -10.76 3.18
CA TYR A 279 -3.66 -10.55 3.23
C TYR A 279 -2.88 -11.68 3.94
N CYS A 280 -3.47 -12.29 4.97
CA CYS A 280 -2.85 -13.35 5.75
C CYS A 280 -2.74 -14.69 4.99
N ASN A 281 -3.53 -14.86 3.93
CA ASN A 281 -3.52 -16.06 3.08
C ASN A 281 -2.75 -15.84 1.76
N LEU A 282 -2.34 -14.61 1.41
CA LEU A 282 -1.54 -14.35 0.20
C LEU A 282 -0.25 -15.20 0.11
N PRO A 283 0.50 -15.47 1.21
CA PRO A 283 1.64 -16.39 1.15
C PRO A 283 1.26 -17.81 0.70
N LYS A 284 0.08 -18.32 1.07
CA LYS A 284 -0.40 -19.62 0.61
C LYS A 284 -0.70 -19.62 -0.88
N ILE A 285 -1.21 -18.51 -1.43
CA ILE A 285 -1.38 -18.34 -2.88
C ILE A 285 -0.03 -18.45 -3.59
N HIS A 286 1.01 -17.82 -3.04
CA HIS A 286 2.36 -17.93 -3.58
C HIS A 286 2.86 -19.39 -3.59
N GLU A 287 2.65 -20.14 -2.49
CA GLU A 287 3.00 -21.57 -2.39
C GLU A 287 2.26 -22.42 -3.43
N ILE A 288 0.96 -22.18 -3.65
CA ILE A 288 0.16 -22.87 -4.67
C ILE A 288 0.73 -22.58 -6.07
N PHE A 289 1.02 -21.32 -6.40
CA PHE A 289 1.61 -20.95 -7.68
C PHE A 289 3.00 -21.58 -7.88
N GLN A 290 3.81 -21.69 -6.83
CA GLN A 290 5.10 -22.40 -6.92
C GLN A 290 4.90 -23.89 -7.22
N ARG A 291 3.95 -24.55 -6.54
CA ARG A 291 3.64 -25.97 -6.74
C ARG A 291 3.14 -26.26 -8.16
N GLU A 292 2.33 -25.35 -8.71
CA GLU A 292 1.82 -25.41 -10.09
C GLU A 292 2.89 -24.98 -11.13
N LYS A 293 4.12 -24.66 -10.70
CA LYS A 293 5.23 -24.18 -11.56
C LYS A 293 4.89 -22.91 -12.34
N LEU A 294 4.01 -22.07 -11.81
CA LEU A 294 3.57 -20.80 -12.41
C LEU A 294 4.38 -19.58 -11.93
N VAL A 295 5.53 -19.81 -11.29
CA VAL A 295 6.39 -18.75 -10.76
C VAL A 295 7.75 -18.79 -11.43
N ASN A 296 8.15 -17.68 -12.04
CA ASN A 296 9.50 -17.48 -12.53
C ASN A 296 10.38 -16.89 -11.43
N LYS A 297 11.14 -17.75 -10.75
CA LYS A 297 12.03 -17.35 -9.64
C LYS A 297 13.09 -16.32 -10.03
N LYS A 298 13.47 -16.20 -11.31
CA LYS A 298 14.45 -15.22 -11.78
C LYS A 298 13.92 -13.78 -11.77
N ASN A 299 12.60 -13.63 -11.80
CA ASN A 299 11.92 -12.34 -11.87
C ASN A 299 11.26 -11.95 -10.54
N ILE A 300 11.56 -12.69 -9.45
CA ILE A 300 11.17 -12.32 -8.09
C ILE A 300 12.20 -11.34 -7.54
N PHE A 301 11.71 -10.28 -6.89
CA PHE A 301 12.56 -9.39 -6.12
C PHE A 301 12.58 -9.82 -4.65
N PHE A 302 13.78 -9.93 -4.09
CA PHE A 302 13.96 -10.23 -2.67
C PHE A 302 14.21 -8.93 -1.92
N GLY A 303 13.17 -8.39 -1.29
CA GLY A 303 13.24 -7.14 -0.55
C GLY A 303 13.01 -5.87 -1.38
N TYR A 304 12.66 -4.80 -0.68
CA TYR A 304 12.36 -3.49 -1.28
C TYR A 304 13.58 -2.90 -1.97
N TRP A 305 14.75 -3.01 -1.34
CA TRP A 305 15.98 -2.43 -1.85
C TRP A 305 16.36 -2.99 -3.23
N ASN A 306 16.24 -4.30 -3.42
CA ASN A 306 16.56 -4.94 -4.69
C ASN A 306 15.62 -4.45 -5.81
N TYR A 307 14.34 -4.28 -5.51
CA TYR A 307 13.38 -3.74 -6.48
C TYR A 307 13.62 -2.26 -6.80
N LEU A 308 13.86 -1.42 -5.79
CA LEU A 308 14.16 0.00 -6.02
C LEU A 308 15.44 0.18 -6.84
N LYS A 309 16.47 -0.63 -6.56
CA LYS A 309 17.70 -0.65 -7.36
C LYS A 309 17.41 -1.08 -8.80
N TYR A 310 16.52 -2.05 -9.00
CA TYR A 310 16.10 -2.47 -10.33
C TYR A 310 15.45 -1.32 -11.12
N LEU A 311 14.47 -0.63 -10.51
CA LEU A 311 13.79 0.52 -11.10
C LEU A 311 14.76 1.65 -11.46
N GLN A 312 15.73 1.93 -10.58
CA GLN A 312 16.62 3.07 -10.71
C GLN A 312 17.82 2.82 -11.63
N PHE A 313 18.30 1.58 -11.76
CA PHE A 313 19.57 1.30 -12.43
C PHE A 313 19.52 0.17 -13.48
N TYR A 314 18.71 -0.87 -13.28
CA TYR A 314 18.79 -2.08 -14.12
C TYR A 314 17.95 -2.02 -15.39
N GLN A 315 16.92 -1.16 -15.47
CA GLN A 315 16.16 -0.96 -16.70
C GLN A 315 17.06 -0.56 -17.89
N ASN A 316 18.19 0.11 -17.63
CA ASN A 316 19.15 0.56 -18.64
C ASN A 316 20.03 -0.57 -19.22
N ILE A 317 20.22 -1.69 -18.53
CA ILE A 317 21.17 -2.76 -18.96
C ILE A 317 20.53 -3.66 -20.04
N SER A 318 19.23 -3.90 -19.98
CA SER A 318 18.46 -4.61 -21.00
C SER A 318 18.45 -3.87 -22.34
N ILE A 319 18.50 -2.53 -22.33
CA ILE A 319 18.55 -1.68 -23.53
C ILE A 319 19.83 -1.93 -24.32
N VAL A 320 20.98 -2.00 -23.63
CA VAL A 320 22.29 -2.22 -24.26
C VAL A 320 22.42 -3.63 -24.83
N LYS A 321 21.77 -4.64 -24.23
CA LYS A 321 21.78 -6.03 -24.74
C LYS A 321 20.84 -6.23 -25.93
N ASP A 322 19.66 -5.63 -25.93
CA ASP A 322 18.73 -5.73 -27.07
C ASP A 322 19.20 -4.91 -28.29
N GLU A 323 19.90 -3.78 -28.10
CA GLU A 323 20.50 -3.04 -29.21
C GLU A 323 21.70 -3.78 -29.82
N LYS A 324 22.53 -4.43 -28.99
CA LYS A 324 23.63 -5.28 -29.48
C LYS A 324 23.14 -6.54 -30.22
N ASN A 325 22.02 -7.13 -29.81
CA ASN A 325 21.43 -8.28 -30.50
C ASN A 325 20.65 -7.91 -31.77
N LYS A 326 20.30 -6.63 -31.97
CA LYS A 326 19.67 -6.15 -33.21
C LYS A 326 20.67 -5.69 -34.28
N ASN A 327 21.95 -5.52 -33.93
CA ASN A 327 23.03 -5.23 -34.88
C ASN A 327 24.21 -6.21 -34.68
N PRO A 328 24.12 -7.46 -35.18
CA PRO A 328 25.26 -8.38 -35.19
C PRO A 328 26.32 -8.04 -36.25
N HIS A 329 26.17 -6.96 -37.01
CA HIS A 329 27.10 -6.58 -38.09
C HIS A 329 27.52 -5.11 -38.01
N THR A 330 28.48 -4.82 -37.13
CA THR A 330 29.42 -3.71 -37.33
C THR A 330 30.79 -4.15 -36.81
N TYR A 331 31.56 -4.77 -37.72
CA TYR A 331 33.01 -4.66 -37.74
C TYR A 331 33.38 -3.56 -38.73
#